data_AF-A0A4V1UBZ9-F1
#
_entry.id   AF-A0A4V1UBZ9-F1
#
_cell.length_a   1.000
_cell.length_b   1.000
_cell.length_c   1.000
_cell.angle_alpha   90.00
_cell.angle_beta   90.00
_cell.angle_gamma   90.00
#
_symmetry.space_group_name_H-M   'P 1'
#
loop_
_entity.id
_entity.type
_entity.pdbx_description
1 polymer ?
#
loop_
_entity_poly.entity_id
_entity_poly.type
_entity_poly.pdbx_seq_one_letter_code
_entity_poly.pdbx_strand_id
1 'polypeptide(L)'
;MHYTPSSNEIQKNIEVVSSMESMASQAVDSFLLEASDAWQPSDFLPEMSSLEAFTEVKELQERAAGLPAEVITSLVGNMITEEALPTYTTYFNLIEGVNPDRNPASDKGWVKWSRKWTAEENRHGDLLNKYLYLSGRADMKQVEITIHNLLANGFDPRTDGDPYQAFIYTSFQERATKISHVNTGKLADKSGDNVLSKICKTIAGDEARHEKAYKTFMAKIFEIDPNGALLAFEKMMKKQIAMPAIMMDTSPVDNLFTRFSAITQKMGIYTTFDYAAIIKHLT
;
A
#
# COMPACT_ATOMS: atom_id res chain seq x y z
N MET A 1 19.77 -21.45 15.51
CA MET A 1 20.17 -20.24 16.28
C MET A 1 19.34 -19.08 15.77
N HIS A 2 18.51 -18.48 16.61
CA HIS A 2 17.87 -17.20 16.30
C HIS A 2 18.91 -16.10 16.53
N TYR A 3 19.39 -15.46 15.47
CA TYR A 3 20.31 -14.34 15.54
C TYR A 3 19.52 -13.06 15.85
N THR A 4 19.70 -12.55 17.07
CA THR A 4 19.22 -11.22 17.46
C THR A 4 20.29 -10.20 17.05
N PRO A 5 19.96 -9.17 16.24
CA PRO A 5 20.94 -8.14 15.90
C PRO A 5 21.51 -7.50 17.16
N SER A 6 22.82 -7.29 17.19
CA SER A 6 23.43 -6.51 18.26
C SER A 6 22.93 -5.06 18.21
N SER A 7 22.89 -4.35 19.35
CA SER A 7 22.54 -2.92 19.38
C SER A 7 23.38 -2.08 18.41
N ASN A 8 24.62 -2.50 18.15
CA ASN A 8 25.53 -1.84 17.23
C ASN A 8 25.13 -2.01 15.75
N GLU A 9 24.46 -3.12 15.38
CA GLU A 9 23.96 -3.29 14.01
C GLU A 9 22.79 -2.37 13.69
N ILE A 10 21.84 -2.27 14.61
CA ILE A 10 20.67 -1.40 14.45
C ILE A 10 21.13 0.06 14.36
N GLN A 11 22.02 0.48 15.27
CA GLN A 11 22.59 1.83 15.24
C GLN A 11 23.28 2.15 13.91
N LYS A 12 24.09 1.23 13.37
CA LYS A 12 24.71 1.39 12.05
C LYS A 12 23.66 1.54 10.94
N ASN A 13 22.62 0.69 10.93
CA ASN A 13 21.57 0.77 9.90
C ASN A 13 20.82 2.10 9.95
N ILE A 14 20.59 2.65 11.15
CA ILE A 14 20.00 3.97 11.37
C ILE A 14 20.90 5.07 10.81
N GLU A 15 22.20 5.00 11.06
CA GLU A 15 23.17 5.96 10.52
C GLU A 15 23.18 5.96 8.99
N VAL A 16 23.13 4.77 8.37
CA VAL A 16 23.05 4.66 6.90
C VAL A 16 21.77 5.30 6.36
N VAL A 17 20.60 4.97 6.89
CA VAL A 17 19.34 5.58 6.46
C VAL A 17 19.34 7.09 6.71
N SER A 18 19.84 7.55 7.85
CA SER A 18 19.97 8.97 8.16
C SER A 18 20.84 9.71 7.15
N SER A 19 21.93 9.08 6.69
CA SER A 19 22.86 9.65 5.71
C SER A 19 22.25 9.80 4.30
N MET A 20 21.17 9.09 4.01
CA MET A 20 20.49 9.08 2.72
C MET A 20 19.44 10.20 2.55
N GLU A 21 19.40 11.18 3.46
CA GLU A 21 18.44 12.29 3.41
C GLU A 21 18.40 12.98 2.03
N SER A 22 19.58 13.26 1.45
CA SER A 22 19.66 13.97 0.18
C SER A 22 19.06 13.16 -0.97
N MET A 23 19.21 11.83 -0.92
CA MET A 23 18.59 10.91 -1.86
C MET A 23 17.07 10.89 -1.70
N ALA A 24 16.56 10.91 -0.46
CA ALA A 24 15.12 11.02 -0.21
C ALA A 24 14.54 12.32 -0.77
N SER A 25 15.24 13.45 -0.61
CA SER A 25 14.87 14.72 -1.23
C SER A 25 14.80 14.62 -2.76
N GLN A 26 15.82 14.05 -3.40
CA GLN A 26 15.83 13.85 -4.86
C GLN A 26 14.72 12.90 -5.34
N ALA A 27 14.39 11.89 -4.54
CA ALA A 27 13.33 10.94 -4.84
C ALA A 27 11.94 11.58 -4.81
N VAL A 28 11.70 12.57 -3.93
CA VAL A 28 10.46 13.37 -3.97
C VAL A 28 10.29 14.00 -5.35
N ASP A 29 11.32 14.71 -5.83
CA ASP A 29 11.27 15.41 -7.12
C ASP A 29 11.21 14.45 -8.32
N SER A 30 11.78 13.25 -8.19
CA SER A 30 11.91 12.30 -9.30
C SER A 30 10.74 11.35 -9.45
N PHE A 31 10.07 11.02 -8.35
CA PHE A 31 9.06 9.96 -8.32
C PHE A 31 7.68 10.42 -7.91
N LEU A 32 7.52 11.53 -7.20
CA LEU A 32 6.22 12.01 -6.74
C LEU A 32 5.72 13.15 -7.63
N LEU A 33 4.41 13.28 -7.72
CA LEU A 33 3.73 14.28 -8.54
C LEU A 33 3.35 15.49 -7.68
N GLU A 34 3.36 16.67 -8.31
CA GLU A 34 2.72 17.84 -7.73
C GLU A 34 1.20 17.74 -7.87
N ALA A 35 0.47 18.36 -6.94
CA ALA A 35 -0.99 18.24 -6.88
C ALA A 35 -1.70 18.69 -8.17
N SER A 36 -1.09 19.60 -8.93
CA SER A 36 -1.61 20.08 -10.23
C SER A 36 -1.49 19.05 -11.35
N ASP A 37 -0.53 18.12 -11.26
CA ASP A 37 -0.28 17.09 -12.28
C ASP A 37 -0.84 15.72 -11.85
N ALA A 38 -1.13 15.56 -10.56
CA ALA A 38 -1.70 14.35 -9.99
C ALA A 38 -3.19 14.23 -10.32
N TRP A 39 -3.60 13.03 -10.73
CA TRP A 39 -5.02 12.67 -10.84
C TRP A 39 -5.73 12.85 -9.49
N GLN A 40 -7.01 13.17 -9.52
CA GLN A 40 -7.86 13.29 -8.33
C GLN A 40 -9.02 12.29 -8.38
N PRO A 41 -9.56 11.84 -7.23
CA PRO A 41 -10.68 10.90 -7.22
C PRO A 41 -11.87 11.33 -8.08
N SER A 42 -12.17 12.64 -8.12
CA SER A 42 -13.25 13.19 -8.94
C SER A 42 -13.07 13.00 -10.45
N ASP A 43 -11.85 12.76 -10.93
CA ASP A 43 -11.59 12.50 -12.37
C ASP A 43 -12.19 11.16 -12.85
N PHE A 44 -12.63 10.30 -11.92
CA PHE A 44 -13.14 8.96 -12.17
C PHE A 44 -14.55 8.72 -11.60
N LEU A 45 -15.10 9.68 -10.88
CA LEU A 45 -16.38 9.57 -10.18
C LEU A 45 -17.42 10.48 -10.84
N PRO A 46 -18.73 10.20 -10.63
CA PRO A 46 -19.79 11.10 -11.08
C PRO A 46 -19.60 12.54 -10.58
N GLU A 47 -19.79 13.52 -11.47
CA GLU A 47 -19.69 14.95 -11.13
C GLU A 47 -20.94 15.39 -10.40
N MET A 48 -20.90 15.38 -9.07
CA MET A 48 -22.07 15.63 -8.23
C MET A 48 -22.64 17.05 -8.33
N SER A 49 -21.89 18.02 -8.88
CA SER A 49 -22.41 19.37 -9.18
C SER A 49 -23.09 19.49 -10.55
N SER A 50 -23.02 18.44 -11.39
CA SER A 50 -23.64 18.38 -12.71
C SER A 50 -25.15 18.12 -12.60
N LEU A 51 -25.91 18.62 -13.59
CA LEU A 51 -27.33 18.25 -13.75
C LEU A 51 -27.50 16.76 -14.07
N GLU A 52 -26.45 16.11 -14.59
CA GLU A 52 -26.45 14.68 -14.95
C GLU A 52 -25.91 13.77 -13.85
N ALA A 53 -25.61 14.29 -12.66
CA ALA A 53 -24.99 13.53 -11.57
C ALA A 53 -25.70 12.19 -11.28
N PHE A 54 -27.03 12.19 -11.22
CA PHE A 54 -27.81 10.97 -10.96
C PHE A 54 -27.85 10.02 -12.16
N THR A 55 -27.69 10.53 -13.39
CA THR A 55 -27.53 9.70 -14.59
C THR A 55 -26.18 8.98 -14.52
N GLU A 56 -25.09 9.71 -14.25
CA GLU A 56 -23.74 9.15 -14.12
C GLU A 56 -23.63 8.11 -12.98
N VAL A 57 -24.31 8.34 -11.85
CA VAL A 57 -24.40 7.36 -10.76
C VAL A 57 -25.12 6.08 -11.21
N LYS A 58 -26.22 6.19 -11.97
CA LYS A 58 -26.92 5.00 -12.50
C LYS A 58 -26.04 4.24 -13.48
N GLU A 59 -25.33 4.91 -14.36
CA GLU A 59 -24.40 4.25 -15.29
C GLU A 59 -23.27 3.52 -14.55
N LEU A 60 -22.76 4.09 -13.46
CA LEU A 60 -21.81 3.41 -12.57
C LEU A 60 -22.43 2.14 -11.99
N GLN A 61 -23.63 2.23 -11.44
CA GLN A 61 -24.34 1.08 -10.85
C GLN A 61 -24.64 0.00 -11.89
N GLU A 62 -25.01 0.36 -13.12
CA GLU A 62 -25.26 -0.57 -14.22
C GLU A 62 -24.00 -1.35 -14.59
N ARG A 63 -22.85 -0.68 -14.72
CA ARG A 63 -21.56 -1.37 -14.95
C ARG A 63 -21.19 -2.25 -13.76
N ALA A 64 -21.31 -1.72 -12.54
CA ALA A 64 -20.99 -2.43 -11.33
C ALA A 64 -21.91 -3.65 -11.09
N ALA A 65 -23.15 -3.67 -11.63
CA ALA A 65 -24.07 -4.80 -11.56
C ALA A 65 -23.50 -6.08 -12.23
N GLY A 66 -22.66 -5.92 -13.25
CA GLY A 66 -21.99 -7.04 -13.93
C GLY A 66 -20.82 -7.65 -13.17
N LEU A 67 -20.32 -6.99 -12.12
CA LEU A 67 -19.13 -7.46 -11.40
C LEU A 67 -19.43 -8.72 -10.56
N PRO A 68 -18.58 -9.77 -10.64
CA PRO A 68 -18.64 -10.91 -9.74
C PRO A 68 -18.45 -10.48 -8.28
N ALA A 69 -19.11 -11.18 -7.36
CA ALA A 69 -19.01 -10.88 -5.93
C ALA A 69 -17.56 -10.94 -5.42
N GLU A 70 -16.76 -11.86 -5.96
CA GLU A 70 -15.35 -12.02 -5.60
C GLU A 70 -14.48 -10.82 -6.01
N VAL A 71 -14.83 -10.15 -7.13
CA VAL A 71 -14.15 -8.91 -7.55
C VAL A 71 -14.49 -7.78 -6.57
N ILE A 72 -15.76 -7.69 -6.15
CA ILE A 72 -16.20 -6.73 -5.13
C ILE A 72 -15.51 -7.01 -3.79
N THR A 73 -15.43 -8.27 -3.36
CA THR A 73 -14.71 -8.65 -2.13
C THR A 73 -13.23 -8.27 -2.20
N SER A 74 -12.59 -8.49 -3.35
CA SER A 74 -11.19 -8.07 -3.54
C SER A 74 -11.04 -6.56 -3.45
N LEU A 75 -11.93 -5.81 -4.10
CA LEU A 75 -11.91 -4.36 -4.11
C LEU A 75 -12.14 -3.78 -2.71
N VAL A 76 -13.06 -4.37 -1.93
CA VAL A 76 -13.29 -4.02 -0.53
C VAL A 76 -12.04 -4.25 0.31
N GLY A 77 -11.35 -5.39 0.17
CA GLY A 77 -10.14 -5.64 0.95
C GLY A 77 -8.97 -4.73 0.56
N ASN A 78 -8.81 -4.41 -0.73
CA ASN A 78 -7.85 -3.39 -1.17
C ASN A 78 -8.20 -2.04 -0.54
N MET A 79 -9.46 -1.59 -0.65
CA MET A 79 -9.92 -0.31 -0.10
C MET A 79 -9.73 -0.20 1.42
N ILE A 80 -10.08 -1.25 2.18
CA ILE A 80 -9.86 -1.30 3.64
C ILE A 80 -8.37 -1.15 3.97
N THR A 81 -7.50 -1.72 3.14
CA THR A 81 -6.05 -1.57 3.29
C THR A 81 -5.65 -0.11 3.05
N GLU A 82 -6.10 0.51 1.96
CA GLU A 82 -5.78 1.93 1.68
C GLU A 82 -6.27 2.89 2.78
N GLU A 83 -7.47 2.66 3.31
CA GLU A 83 -8.07 3.52 4.37
C GLU A 83 -7.33 3.43 5.72
N ALA A 84 -6.46 2.43 5.90
CA ALA A 84 -5.60 2.32 7.08
C ALA A 84 -4.30 3.15 6.96
N LEU A 85 -4.20 4.05 5.98
CA LEU A 85 -3.10 4.99 5.75
C LEU A 85 -2.57 5.74 6.99
N PRO A 86 -3.39 6.16 7.99
CA PRO A 86 -2.87 6.76 9.21
C PRO A 86 -1.86 5.86 9.94
N THR A 87 -2.08 4.55 9.93
CA THR A 87 -1.19 3.56 10.52
C THR A 87 0.15 3.49 9.76
N TYR A 88 0.11 3.52 8.43
CA TYR A 88 1.31 3.39 7.59
C TYR A 88 2.18 4.64 7.66
N THR A 89 1.55 5.81 7.62
CA THR A 89 2.22 7.10 7.79
C THR A 89 2.87 7.21 9.18
N THR A 90 2.15 6.76 10.22
CA THR A 90 2.69 6.71 11.58
C THR A 90 3.90 5.78 11.65
N TYR A 91 3.76 4.54 11.14
CA TYR A 91 4.85 3.58 11.13
C TYR A 91 6.10 4.10 10.43
N PHE A 92 5.95 4.69 9.24
CA PHE A 92 7.10 5.23 8.49
C PHE A 92 7.83 6.32 9.27
N ASN A 93 7.10 7.21 9.94
CA ASN A 93 7.70 8.26 10.77
C ASN A 93 8.32 7.75 12.08
N LEU A 94 7.96 6.54 12.53
CA LEU A 94 8.58 5.88 13.68
C LEU A 94 9.88 5.15 13.32
N ILE A 95 10.19 4.98 12.03
CA ILE A 95 11.46 4.38 11.60
C ILE A 95 12.62 5.28 12.05
N GLU A 96 13.53 4.72 12.84
CA GLU A 96 14.71 5.44 13.30
C GLU A 96 15.59 5.83 12.10
N GLY A 97 15.98 7.11 12.05
CA GLY A 97 16.70 7.72 10.92
C GLY A 97 15.81 8.45 9.90
N VAL A 98 14.49 8.27 9.93
CA VAL A 98 13.54 8.98 9.04
C VAL A 98 13.13 10.34 9.61
N ASN A 99 12.63 10.40 10.85
CA ASN A 99 12.13 11.62 11.49
C ASN A 99 12.70 11.81 12.92
N PRO A 100 14.03 11.96 13.07
CA PRO A 100 14.66 12.02 14.40
C PRO A 100 14.19 13.21 15.24
N ASP A 101 13.83 14.33 14.61
CA ASP A 101 13.39 15.54 15.30
C ASP A 101 11.91 15.48 15.71
N ARG A 102 11.19 14.41 15.34
CA ARG A 102 9.75 14.23 15.59
C ARG A 102 8.91 15.41 15.12
N ASN A 103 9.33 16.04 14.03
CA ASN A 103 8.66 17.19 13.45
C ASN A 103 8.03 16.78 12.11
N PRO A 104 6.71 16.51 12.07
CA PRO A 104 6.05 16.10 10.84
C PRO A 104 6.00 17.20 9.79
N ALA A 105 6.35 18.45 10.11
CA ALA A 105 6.47 19.59 9.18
C ALA A 105 7.92 19.87 8.73
N SER A 106 8.89 19.04 9.13
CA SER A 106 10.31 19.23 8.79
C SER A 106 10.55 19.22 7.27
N ASP A 107 11.50 20.02 6.81
CA ASP A 107 11.90 20.09 5.40
C ASP A 107 12.92 19.03 4.99
N LYS A 108 13.30 18.14 5.91
CA LYS A 108 14.19 17.01 5.63
C LYS A 108 13.55 16.04 4.62
N GLY A 109 14.35 15.52 3.71
CA GLY A 109 13.98 14.68 2.58
C GLY A 109 13.11 13.49 2.96
N TRP A 110 13.46 12.76 4.02
CA TRP A 110 12.65 11.64 4.50
C TRP A 110 11.27 12.05 5.01
N VAL A 111 11.17 13.18 5.70
CA VAL A 111 9.90 13.70 6.21
C VAL A 111 9.06 14.27 5.06
N LYS A 112 9.70 14.93 4.08
CA LYS A 112 9.06 15.36 2.83
C LYS A 112 8.52 14.18 2.03
N TRP A 113 9.33 13.14 1.84
CA TRP A 113 8.93 11.88 1.22
C TRP A 113 7.69 11.31 1.89
N SER A 114 7.73 11.14 3.22
CA SER A 114 6.59 10.63 3.98
C SER A 114 5.33 11.45 3.72
N ARG A 115 5.37 12.78 3.85
CA ARG A 115 4.19 13.62 3.64
C ARG A 115 3.64 13.53 2.20
N LYS A 116 4.52 13.59 1.21
CA LYS A 116 4.13 13.62 -0.21
C LYS A 116 3.64 12.24 -0.69
N TRP A 117 4.29 11.16 -0.26
CA TRP A 117 3.80 9.79 -0.47
C TRP A 117 2.42 9.60 0.17
N THR A 118 2.24 9.98 1.44
CA THR A 118 0.94 9.91 2.12
C THR A 118 -0.15 10.72 1.38
N ALA A 119 0.19 11.89 0.84
CA ALA A 119 -0.75 12.69 0.05
C ALA A 119 -1.17 11.98 -1.25
N GLU A 120 -0.25 11.24 -1.89
CA GLU A 120 -0.59 10.43 -3.05
C GLU A 120 -1.48 9.24 -2.68
N GLU A 121 -1.12 8.50 -1.63
CA GLU A 121 -1.84 7.32 -1.13
C GLU A 121 -3.27 7.62 -0.68
N ASN A 122 -3.49 8.78 -0.05
CA ASN A 122 -4.82 9.15 0.45
C ASN A 122 -5.89 9.08 -0.66
N ARG A 123 -5.51 9.43 -1.89
CA ARG A 123 -6.42 9.43 -3.05
C ARG A 123 -6.89 8.02 -3.42
N HIS A 124 -6.13 6.98 -3.09
CA HIS A 124 -6.48 5.60 -3.42
C HIS A 124 -7.68 5.15 -2.59
N GLY A 125 -7.60 5.28 -1.26
CA GLY A 125 -8.72 5.01 -0.35
C GLY A 125 -9.94 5.86 -0.70
N ASP A 126 -9.74 7.17 -0.88
CA ASP A 126 -10.80 8.12 -1.22
C ASP A 126 -11.60 7.73 -2.47
N LEU A 127 -10.90 7.28 -3.52
CA LEU A 127 -11.50 6.90 -4.80
C LEU A 127 -12.23 5.55 -4.68
N LEU A 128 -11.58 4.55 -4.10
CA LEU A 128 -12.15 3.21 -3.94
C LEU A 128 -13.38 3.23 -3.01
N ASN A 129 -13.34 4.00 -1.93
CA ASN A 129 -14.43 4.18 -1.00
C ASN A 129 -15.67 4.74 -1.71
N LYS A 130 -15.53 5.88 -2.39
CA LYS A 130 -16.64 6.52 -3.10
C LYS A 130 -17.17 5.65 -4.25
N TYR A 131 -16.30 4.96 -4.98
CA TYR A 131 -16.74 4.00 -6.00
C TYR A 131 -17.60 2.88 -5.38
N LEU A 132 -17.12 2.24 -4.31
CA LEU A 132 -17.86 1.16 -3.63
C LEU A 132 -19.18 1.67 -3.04
N TYR A 133 -19.18 2.84 -2.42
CA TYR A 133 -20.38 3.49 -1.90
C TYR A 133 -21.44 3.73 -2.99
N LEU A 134 -21.04 4.35 -4.11
CA LEU A 134 -21.96 4.65 -5.22
C LEU A 134 -22.42 3.39 -5.96
N SER A 135 -21.58 2.35 -6.01
CA SER A 135 -21.91 1.09 -6.69
C SER A 135 -23.09 0.36 -6.08
N GLY A 136 -23.35 0.54 -4.77
CA GLY A 136 -24.36 -0.22 -4.03
C GLY A 136 -24.07 -1.72 -3.92
N ARG A 137 -22.83 -2.17 -4.21
CA ARG A 137 -22.44 -3.58 -4.25
C ARG A 137 -21.82 -4.11 -2.96
N ALA A 138 -21.55 -3.24 -1.98
CA ALA A 138 -20.96 -3.60 -0.70
C ALA A 138 -21.80 -3.08 0.48
N ASP A 139 -21.79 -3.81 1.60
CA ASP A 139 -22.33 -3.31 2.88
C ASP A 139 -21.33 -2.33 3.49
N MET A 140 -21.45 -1.06 3.13
CA MET A 140 -20.51 -0.02 3.55
C MET A 140 -20.44 0.14 5.07
N LYS A 141 -21.52 -0.14 5.81
CA LYS A 141 -21.48 -0.09 7.27
C LYS A 141 -20.53 -1.14 7.84
N GLN A 142 -20.55 -2.36 7.30
CA GLN A 142 -19.60 -3.40 7.73
C GLN A 142 -18.18 -3.08 7.31
N VAL A 143 -17.99 -2.48 6.13
CA VAL A 143 -16.69 -2.02 5.66
C VAL A 143 -16.12 -0.95 6.59
N GLU A 144 -16.90 0.07 6.94
CA GLU A 144 -16.51 1.15 7.87
C GLU A 144 -16.18 0.61 9.27
N ILE A 145 -16.96 -0.34 9.79
CA ILE A 145 -16.65 -1.04 11.05
C ILE A 145 -15.32 -1.78 10.95
N THR A 146 -15.05 -2.42 9.81
CA THR A 146 -13.80 -3.16 9.59
C THR A 146 -12.60 -2.22 9.52
N ILE A 147 -12.72 -1.08 8.84
CA ILE A 147 -11.69 -0.02 8.82
C ILE A 147 -11.42 0.48 10.24
N HIS A 148 -12.49 0.78 10.99
CA HIS A 148 -12.37 1.20 12.38
C HIS A 148 -11.60 0.17 13.22
N ASN A 149 -11.96 -1.11 13.10
CA ASN A 149 -11.28 -2.18 13.82
C ASN A 149 -9.81 -2.31 13.39
N LEU A 150 -9.51 -2.24 12.09
CA LEU A 150 -8.13 -2.31 11.61
C LEU A 150 -7.27 -1.17 12.17
N LEU A 151 -7.78 0.07 12.14
CA LEU A 151 -7.10 1.23 12.71
C LEU A 151 -6.91 1.09 14.23
N ALA A 152 -7.91 0.58 14.94
CA ALA A 152 -7.85 0.38 16.39
C ALA A 152 -6.90 -0.76 16.79
N ASN A 153 -6.85 -1.84 16.00
CA ASN A 153 -5.97 -2.98 16.24
C ASN A 153 -4.51 -2.68 15.83
N GLY A 154 -4.32 -1.75 14.90
CA GLY A 154 -3.01 -1.33 14.41
C GLY A 154 -2.42 -2.30 13.38
N PHE A 155 -1.09 -2.30 13.30
CA PHE A 155 -0.30 -3.03 12.31
C PHE A 155 1.08 -3.36 12.89
N ASP A 156 1.57 -4.58 12.65
CA ASP A 156 2.94 -5.00 12.99
C ASP A 156 3.66 -5.56 11.75
N PRO A 157 4.60 -4.80 11.15
CA PRO A 157 5.42 -5.26 10.02
C PRO A 157 6.47 -6.30 10.44
N ARG A 158 6.68 -6.50 11.75
CA ARG A 158 7.71 -7.38 12.34
C ARG A 158 9.13 -7.02 11.89
N THR A 159 9.42 -5.73 11.77
CA THR A 159 10.74 -5.22 11.35
C THR A 159 11.70 -5.01 12.52
N ASP A 160 11.27 -5.27 13.76
CA ASP A 160 12.06 -5.17 14.99
C ASP A 160 12.76 -3.80 15.18
N GLY A 161 12.14 -2.73 14.68
CA GLY A 161 12.74 -1.38 14.70
C GLY A 161 13.94 -1.18 13.76
N ASP A 162 14.32 -2.19 12.97
CA ASP A 162 15.43 -2.10 12.02
C ASP A 162 14.98 -1.37 10.74
N PRO A 163 15.58 -0.22 10.40
CA PRO A 163 15.14 0.55 9.25
C PRO A 163 15.39 -0.18 7.92
N TYR A 164 16.41 -1.04 7.80
CA TYR A 164 16.62 -1.82 6.57
C TYR A 164 15.47 -2.79 6.33
N GLN A 165 15.04 -3.48 7.40
CA GLN A 165 13.89 -4.38 7.34
C GLN A 165 12.61 -3.62 6.95
N ALA A 166 12.45 -2.39 7.45
CA ALA A 166 11.33 -1.51 7.08
C ALA A 166 11.33 -1.15 5.58
N PHE A 167 12.48 -0.76 5.01
CA PHE A 167 12.57 -0.46 3.58
C PHE A 167 12.40 -1.69 2.68
N ILE A 168 12.81 -2.88 3.15
CA ILE A 168 12.52 -4.15 2.47
C ILE A 168 11.01 -4.44 2.50
N TYR A 169 10.38 -4.23 3.67
CA TYR A 169 8.94 -4.40 3.85
C TYR A 169 8.16 -3.50 2.89
N THR A 170 8.45 -2.19 2.85
CA THR A 170 7.74 -1.25 1.97
C THR A 170 7.97 -1.59 0.49
N SER A 171 9.22 -1.87 0.08
CA SER A 171 9.52 -2.31 -1.30
C SER A 171 8.71 -3.52 -1.74
N PHE A 172 8.46 -4.46 -0.82
CA PHE A 172 7.64 -5.63 -1.09
C PHE A 172 6.16 -5.28 -1.22
N GLN A 173 5.63 -4.48 -0.29
CA GLN A 173 4.21 -4.14 -0.25
C GLN A 173 3.77 -3.35 -1.47
N GLU A 174 4.53 -2.33 -1.89
CA GLU A 174 4.26 -1.51 -3.08
C GLU A 174 4.15 -2.35 -4.36
N ARG A 175 4.95 -3.42 -4.45
CA ARG A 175 4.83 -4.36 -5.56
C ARG A 175 3.59 -5.25 -5.43
N ALA A 176 3.27 -5.68 -4.21
CA ALA A 176 2.10 -6.52 -3.94
C ALA A 176 0.79 -5.79 -4.24
N THR A 177 0.64 -4.54 -3.76
CA THR A 177 -0.50 -3.65 -4.03
C THR A 177 -0.64 -3.38 -5.52
N LYS A 178 0.47 -3.04 -6.21
CA LYS A 178 0.48 -2.92 -7.69
C LYS A 178 -0.08 -4.16 -8.38
N ILE A 179 0.37 -5.36 -8.01
CA ILE A 179 -0.11 -6.62 -8.61
C ILE A 179 -1.61 -6.81 -8.34
N SER A 180 -2.03 -6.61 -7.09
CA SER A 180 -3.44 -6.73 -6.68
C SER A 180 -4.35 -5.79 -7.48
N HIS A 181 -3.99 -4.51 -7.57
CA HIS A 181 -4.74 -3.50 -8.34
C HIS A 181 -4.77 -3.85 -9.84
N VAL A 182 -3.63 -4.17 -10.45
CA VAL A 182 -3.57 -4.56 -11.87
C VAL A 182 -4.50 -5.76 -12.16
N ASN A 183 -4.45 -6.79 -11.32
CA ASN A 183 -5.24 -8.00 -11.56
C ASN A 183 -6.73 -7.77 -11.29
N THR A 184 -7.08 -7.00 -10.26
CA THR A 184 -8.46 -6.56 -10.00
C THR A 184 -9.01 -5.77 -11.18
N GLY A 185 -8.24 -4.81 -11.70
CA GLY A 185 -8.63 -4.02 -12.87
C GLY A 185 -8.80 -4.85 -14.15
N LYS A 186 -8.05 -5.94 -14.34
CA LYS A 186 -8.25 -6.87 -15.46
C LYS A 186 -9.57 -7.65 -15.32
N LEU A 187 -9.93 -8.04 -14.10
CA LEU A 187 -11.19 -8.77 -13.86
C LEU A 187 -12.40 -7.84 -14.00
N ALA A 188 -12.29 -6.59 -13.54
CA ALA A 188 -13.31 -5.57 -13.76
C ALA A 188 -13.57 -5.32 -15.26
N ASP A 189 -12.50 -5.16 -16.05
CA ASP A 189 -12.58 -4.97 -17.50
C ASP A 189 -13.30 -6.13 -18.20
N LYS A 190 -12.90 -7.37 -17.87
CA LYS A 190 -13.56 -8.59 -18.39
C LYS A 190 -15.04 -8.69 -18.02
N SER A 191 -15.43 -8.06 -16.92
CA SER A 191 -16.80 -8.07 -16.39
C SER A 191 -17.63 -6.87 -16.87
N GLY A 192 -17.06 -6.03 -17.75
CA GLY A 192 -17.77 -4.92 -18.39
C GLY A 192 -17.63 -3.56 -17.69
N ASP A 193 -16.86 -3.46 -16.59
CA ASP A 193 -16.58 -2.16 -15.95
C ASP A 193 -15.18 -1.64 -16.31
N ASN A 194 -15.13 -0.99 -17.47
CA ASN A 194 -13.92 -0.34 -17.98
C ASN A 194 -13.48 0.87 -17.12
N VAL A 195 -14.41 1.52 -16.42
CA VAL A 195 -14.11 2.65 -15.54
C VAL A 195 -13.38 2.15 -14.29
N LEU A 196 -13.88 1.09 -13.65
CA LEU A 196 -13.17 0.44 -12.55
C LEU A 196 -11.80 -0.09 -12.99
N SER A 197 -11.70 -0.67 -14.20
CA SER A 197 -10.40 -1.06 -14.75
C SER A 197 -9.42 0.10 -14.84
N LYS A 198 -9.90 1.27 -15.29
CA LYS A 198 -9.10 2.50 -15.36
C LYS A 198 -8.69 2.98 -13.97
N ILE A 199 -9.60 3.00 -13.00
CA ILE A 199 -9.32 3.33 -11.59
C ILE A 199 -8.17 2.47 -11.06
N CYS A 200 -8.30 1.14 -11.15
CA CYS A 200 -7.26 0.23 -10.65
C CYS A 200 -5.92 0.38 -11.38
N LYS A 201 -5.93 0.65 -12.70
CA LYS A 201 -4.70 0.91 -13.47
C LYS A 201 -4.03 2.21 -13.07
N THR A 202 -4.81 3.25 -12.77
CA THR A 202 -4.31 4.54 -12.30
C THR A 202 -3.63 4.39 -10.94
N ILE A 203 -4.31 3.76 -9.98
CA ILE A 203 -3.74 3.48 -8.66
C ILE A 203 -2.45 2.66 -8.81
N ALA A 204 -2.47 1.56 -9.55
CA ALA A 204 -1.27 0.76 -9.83
C ALA A 204 -0.12 1.53 -10.50
N GLY A 205 -0.41 2.65 -11.18
CA GLY A 205 0.60 3.55 -11.72
C GLY A 205 1.36 4.31 -10.63
N ASP A 206 0.67 4.71 -9.56
CA ASP A 206 1.27 5.33 -8.38
C ASP A 206 2.15 4.32 -7.64
N GLU A 207 1.60 3.14 -7.34
CA GLU A 207 2.32 2.01 -6.71
C GLU A 207 3.60 1.64 -7.47
N ALA A 208 3.57 1.71 -8.81
CA ALA A 208 4.75 1.46 -9.64
C ALA A 208 5.84 2.52 -9.47
N ARG A 209 5.47 3.80 -9.27
CA ARG A 209 6.41 4.90 -8.98
C ARG A 209 6.99 4.74 -7.59
N HIS A 210 6.16 4.43 -6.60
CA HIS A 210 6.58 4.20 -5.22
C HIS A 210 7.50 2.99 -5.11
N GLU A 211 7.13 1.84 -5.72
CA GLU A 211 7.99 0.65 -5.81
C GLU A 211 9.37 1.03 -6.38
N LYS A 212 9.41 1.82 -7.45
CA LYS A 212 10.67 2.25 -8.08
C LYS A 212 11.51 3.12 -7.14
N ALA A 213 10.89 4.01 -6.36
CA ALA A 213 11.58 4.82 -5.37
C ALA A 213 12.14 3.96 -4.22
N TYR A 214 11.34 3.08 -3.62
CA TYR A 214 11.79 2.21 -2.54
C TYR A 214 12.89 1.23 -2.98
N LYS A 215 12.81 0.72 -4.22
CA LYS A 215 13.91 -0.05 -4.83
C LYS A 215 15.19 0.78 -4.99
N THR A 216 15.08 2.06 -5.29
CA THR A 216 16.23 2.96 -5.39
C THR A 216 16.89 3.17 -4.02
N PHE A 217 16.08 3.36 -2.96
CA PHE A 217 16.59 3.42 -1.59
C PHE A 217 17.29 2.12 -1.18
N MET A 218 16.66 0.97 -1.45
CA MET A 218 17.28 -0.32 -1.15
C MET A 218 18.56 -0.56 -1.94
N ALA A 219 18.62 -0.19 -3.22
CA ALA A 219 19.84 -0.29 -4.01
C ALA A 219 20.99 0.52 -3.38
N LYS A 220 20.70 1.71 -2.86
CA LYS A 220 21.71 2.51 -2.15
C LYS A 220 22.14 1.88 -0.83
N ILE A 221 21.22 1.29 -0.09
CA ILE A 221 21.54 0.53 1.13
C ILE A 221 22.48 -0.65 0.81
N PHE A 222 22.20 -1.40 -0.26
CA PHE A 222 23.09 -2.48 -0.72
C PHE A 222 24.46 -1.98 -1.21
N GLU A 223 24.54 -0.79 -1.78
CA GLU A 223 25.81 -0.17 -2.18
C GLU A 223 26.67 0.20 -0.96
N ILE A 224 26.05 0.76 0.09
CA ILE A 224 26.75 1.23 1.30
C ILE A 224 27.10 0.05 2.23
N ASP A 225 26.17 -0.87 2.44
CA ASP A 225 26.29 -1.96 3.42
C ASP A 225 25.68 -3.26 2.88
N PRO A 226 26.33 -3.91 1.91
CA PRO A 226 25.80 -5.09 1.24
C PRO A 226 25.54 -6.26 2.20
N ASN A 227 26.41 -6.44 3.20
CA ASN A 227 26.27 -7.52 4.18
C ASN A 227 25.09 -7.27 5.13
N GLY A 228 24.95 -6.05 5.65
CA GLY A 228 23.82 -5.68 6.51
C GLY A 228 22.48 -5.77 5.76
N ALA A 229 22.45 -5.27 4.52
CA ALA A 229 21.28 -5.34 3.65
C ALA A 229 20.84 -6.79 3.39
N LEU A 230 21.78 -7.68 3.04
CA LEU A 230 21.50 -9.09 2.80
C LEU A 230 20.99 -9.81 4.07
N LEU A 231 21.58 -9.52 5.23
CA LEU A 231 21.13 -10.07 6.51
C LEU A 231 19.70 -9.59 6.86
N ALA A 232 19.39 -8.31 6.64
CA ALA A 232 18.06 -7.76 6.87
C ALA A 232 17.03 -8.40 5.92
N PHE A 233 17.39 -8.60 4.66
CA PHE A 233 16.57 -9.30 3.67
C PHE A 233 16.28 -10.73 4.08
N GLU A 234 17.32 -11.51 4.44
CA GLU A 234 17.16 -12.88 4.91
C GLU A 234 16.24 -12.98 6.13
N LYS A 235 16.37 -12.05 7.09
CA LYS A 235 15.49 -11.98 8.28
C LYS A 235 14.03 -11.75 7.89
N MET A 236 13.75 -10.78 7.03
CA MET A 236 12.38 -10.51 6.58
C MET A 236 11.78 -11.70 5.84
N MET A 237 12.57 -12.39 5.00
CA MET A 237 12.11 -13.60 4.32
C MET A 237 11.79 -14.74 5.29
N LYS A 238 12.61 -14.95 6.33
CA LYS A 238 12.36 -15.95 7.38
C LYS A 238 11.10 -15.64 8.20
N LYS A 239 10.84 -14.36 8.46
CA LYS A 239 9.64 -13.90 9.18
C LYS A 239 8.37 -14.02 8.34
N GLN A 240 8.51 -14.04 7.01
CA GLN A 240 7.46 -13.81 6.02
C GLN A 240 6.91 -12.38 6.12
N ILE A 241 6.73 -11.73 4.97
CA ILE A 241 6.18 -10.39 4.91
C ILE A 241 4.71 -10.46 5.30
N ALA A 242 4.36 -9.87 6.45
CA ALA A 242 2.98 -9.80 6.91
C ALA A 242 2.20 -8.81 6.03
N MET A 243 0.94 -9.13 5.71
CA MET A 243 0.08 -8.16 5.01
C MET A 243 -0.39 -7.07 5.98
N PRO A 244 -0.47 -5.81 5.54
CA PRO A 244 -0.77 -4.70 6.43
C PRO A 244 -2.16 -4.77 7.07
N ALA A 245 -3.14 -5.32 6.35
CA ALA A 245 -4.51 -5.46 6.83
C ALA A 245 -4.78 -6.79 7.57
N ILE A 246 -3.74 -7.56 7.96
CA ILE A 246 -3.92 -8.87 8.62
C ILE A 246 -4.74 -8.79 9.92
N MET A 247 -4.74 -7.62 10.58
CA MET A 247 -5.48 -7.36 11.82
C MET A 247 -6.84 -6.67 11.60
N MET A 248 -7.41 -6.73 10.39
CA MET A 248 -8.77 -6.26 10.11
C MET A 248 -9.84 -7.01 10.93
N ASP A 249 -9.51 -8.22 11.37
CA ASP A 249 -10.30 -9.06 12.26
C ASP A 249 -9.33 -9.90 13.11
N THR A 250 -9.51 -9.87 14.43
CA THR A 250 -8.66 -10.56 15.41
C THR A 250 -9.23 -11.90 15.87
N SER A 251 -10.34 -12.36 15.27
CA SER A 251 -10.87 -13.69 15.55
C SER A 251 -9.79 -14.77 15.35
N PRO A 252 -9.59 -15.67 16.33
CA PRO A 252 -8.58 -16.72 16.22
C PRO A 252 -8.98 -17.81 15.22
N VAL A 253 -10.26 -17.90 14.87
CA VAL A 253 -10.81 -18.90 13.96
C VAL A 253 -11.64 -18.19 12.89
N ASP A 254 -11.38 -18.55 11.63
CA ASP A 254 -12.18 -18.13 10.47
C ASP A 254 -12.34 -16.60 10.35
N ASN A 255 -11.22 -15.87 10.52
CA ASN A 255 -11.21 -14.41 10.44
C ASN A 255 -11.36 -13.89 9.01
N LEU A 256 -11.79 -12.63 8.92
CA LEU A 256 -12.03 -11.92 7.66
C LEU A 256 -10.81 -11.92 6.74
N PHE A 257 -9.61 -11.70 7.27
CA PHE A 257 -8.39 -11.67 6.46
C PHE A 257 -8.13 -13.01 5.75
N THR A 258 -8.31 -14.13 6.46
CA THR A 258 -8.09 -15.47 5.90
C THR A 258 -9.08 -15.77 4.78
N ARG A 259 -10.36 -15.42 4.97
CA ARG A 259 -11.39 -15.58 3.93
C ARG A 259 -11.11 -14.70 2.71
N PHE A 260 -10.76 -13.43 2.93
CA PHE A 260 -10.36 -12.50 1.86
C PHE A 260 -9.14 -13.01 1.07
N SER A 261 -8.10 -13.46 1.77
CA SER A 261 -6.89 -14.02 1.16
C SER A 261 -7.18 -15.27 0.33
N ALA A 262 -8.06 -16.16 0.81
CA ALA A 262 -8.47 -17.33 0.04
C ALA A 262 -9.23 -16.97 -1.26
N ILE A 263 -10.09 -15.94 -1.21
CA ILE A 263 -10.83 -15.45 -2.38
C ILE A 263 -9.89 -14.84 -3.40
N THR A 264 -9.00 -13.93 -2.98
CA THR A 264 -8.04 -13.27 -3.88
C THR A 264 -7.06 -14.27 -4.50
N GLN A 265 -6.61 -15.27 -3.74
CA GLN A 265 -5.82 -16.39 -4.23
C GLN A 265 -6.57 -17.21 -5.29
N LYS A 266 -7.84 -17.55 -5.05
CA LYS A 266 -8.66 -18.33 -6.00
C LYS A 266 -8.93 -17.56 -7.29
N MET A 267 -9.12 -16.25 -7.20
CA MET A 267 -9.37 -15.38 -8.34
C MET A 267 -8.10 -15.02 -9.12
N GLY A 268 -6.92 -15.39 -8.63
CA GLY A 268 -5.65 -15.04 -9.24
C GLY A 268 -5.34 -13.54 -9.15
N ILE A 269 -5.86 -12.86 -8.13
CA ILE A 269 -5.64 -11.43 -7.90
C ILE A 269 -4.30 -11.21 -7.22
N TYR A 270 -4.08 -11.90 -6.11
CA TYR A 270 -2.81 -11.98 -5.43
C TYR A 270 -2.62 -13.41 -4.90
N THR A 271 -1.55 -14.06 -5.33
CA THR A 271 -1.31 -15.48 -5.05
C THR A 271 0.01 -15.71 -4.34
N THR A 272 0.19 -16.90 -3.77
CA THR A 272 1.49 -17.36 -3.25
C THR A 272 2.59 -17.37 -4.32
N PHE A 273 2.24 -17.54 -5.61
CA PHE A 273 3.19 -17.41 -6.71
C PHE A 273 3.61 -15.95 -6.94
N ASP A 274 2.68 -15.01 -6.82
CA ASP A 274 3.01 -13.58 -6.88
C ASP A 274 3.94 -13.19 -5.74
N TYR A 275 3.63 -13.64 -4.51
CA TYR A 275 4.51 -13.46 -3.35
C TYR A 275 5.94 -13.96 -3.63
N ALA A 276 6.09 -15.19 -4.12
CA ALA A 276 7.39 -15.75 -4.47
C ALA A 276 8.08 -14.99 -5.62
N ALA A 277 7.32 -14.52 -6.61
CA ALA A 277 7.84 -13.73 -7.71
C ALA A 277 8.34 -12.35 -7.27
N ILE A 278 7.70 -11.73 -6.26
CA ILE A 278 8.19 -10.48 -5.65
C ILE A 278 9.54 -10.72 -4.98
N ILE A 279 9.70 -11.79 -4.20
CA ILE A 279 10.99 -12.14 -3.59
C ILE A 279 12.09 -12.24 -4.65
N LYS A 280 11.82 -12.98 -5.73
CA LYS A 280 12.76 -13.13 -6.84
C LYS A 280 13.05 -11.80 -7.56
N HIS A 281 12.12 -10.85 -7.53
CA HIS A 281 12.31 -9.55 -8.15
C HIS A 281 13.12 -8.56 -7.30
N LEU A 282 13.11 -8.75 -5.98
CA LEU A 282 13.81 -7.92 -5.00
C LEU A 282 15.18 -8.48 -4.59
N THR A 283 15.53 -9.68 -5.07
CA THR A 283 16.86 -10.31 -4.97
C THR A 283 17.64 -10.11 -6.27
#